data_AF-A0A285TI57-F1
#
_entry.id   AF-A0A285TI57-F1
#
_cell.length_a   1.000
_cell.length_b   1.000
_cell.length_c   1.000
_cell.angle_alpha   90.00
_cell.angle_beta   90.00
_cell.angle_gamma   90.00
#
_symmetry.space_group_name_H-M   'P 1'
#
loop_
_entity.id
_entity.type
_entity.pdbx_description
1 polymer ?
#
loop_
_entity_poly.entity_id
_entity_poly.type
_entity_poly.pdbx_seq_one_letter_code
_entity_poly.pdbx_strand_id
1 'polypeptide(L)'
;MNFAPDQLPSPSGEIGYTVLALDAAGNPAKLAGTFEVDLLAPAAPDIVAYLSDFSSLLGIRVDAGESAFDLATTDSSGQVQELGFDVTYNARGDFFSYDFAEAVPDGTYLVITDQYPAGNTASTSLVVDATASVPVDLAREGLDGFDIGMIDLSLAPQAQLSLDAAQILAFTGSVQPLLVRGDISVQVVPRKQAGPR
;
A
#
# COMPACT_ATOMS: atom_id res chain seq x y z
N MET A 1 -17.12 11.37 -21.17
CA MET A 1 -15.97 10.85 -21.93
C MET A 1 -15.13 10.09 -20.92
N ASN A 2 -14.76 8.84 -21.19
CA ASN A 2 -13.82 8.09 -20.36
C ASN A 2 -12.49 8.06 -21.12
N PHE A 3 -11.39 8.41 -20.43
CA PHE A 3 -10.04 8.19 -20.92
C PHE A 3 -9.56 6.84 -20.40
N ALA A 4 -8.91 6.05 -21.25
CA ALA A 4 -8.18 4.87 -20.79
C ALA A 4 -6.81 5.30 -20.22
N PRO A 5 -6.22 4.53 -19.27
CA PRO A 5 -4.96 4.90 -18.61
C PRO A 5 -3.78 5.14 -19.57
N ASP A 6 -3.76 4.46 -20.72
CA ASP A 6 -2.76 4.60 -21.77
C ASP A 6 -2.93 5.86 -22.64
N GLN A 7 -4.03 6.61 -22.44
CA GLN A 7 -4.33 7.84 -23.17
C GLN A 7 -3.87 9.11 -22.44
N LEU A 8 -3.29 8.97 -21.23
CA LEU A 8 -2.68 10.08 -20.50
C LEU A 8 -1.19 10.20 -20.87
N PRO A 9 -0.70 11.40 -21.21
CA PRO A 9 0.69 11.60 -21.64
C PRO A 9 1.73 11.40 -20.53
N SER A 10 1.28 11.40 -19.27
CA SER A 10 2.08 11.21 -18.05
C SER A 10 1.16 10.75 -16.92
N PRO A 11 1.64 9.96 -15.93
CA PRO A 11 0.86 9.64 -14.73
C PRO A 11 0.48 10.89 -13.93
N SER A 12 1.27 11.97 -14.00
CA SER A 12 0.94 13.24 -13.35
C SER A 12 1.27 14.44 -14.24
N GLY A 13 0.52 15.53 -14.10
CA GLY A 13 0.74 16.79 -14.79
C GLY A 13 -0.54 17.52 -15.18
N GLU A 14 -0.37 18.69 -15.78
CA GLU A 14 -1.47 19.49 -16.32
C GLU A 14 -1.90 18.96 -17.69
N ILE A 15 -3.20 18.70 -17.85
CA ILE A 15 -3.80 18.25 -19.10
C ILE A 15 -4.71 19.33 -19.65
N GLY A 16 -4.43 19.77 -20.88
CA GLY A 16 -5.29 20.68 -21.62
C GLY A 16 -6.48 19.98 -22.25
N TYR A 17 -7.65 20.62 -22.20
CA TYR A 17 -8.83 20.18 -22.93
C TYR A 17 -9.41 21.28 -23.81
N THR A 18 -10.18 20.87 -24.81
CA THR A 18 -10.97 21.75 -25.66
C THR A 18 -12.35 21.15 -25.85
N VAL A 19 -13.38 21.95 -25.61
CA VAL A 19 -14.78 21.63 -25.89
C VAL A 19 -15.22 22.42 -27.12
N LEU A 20 -15.76 21.72 -28.11
CA LEU A 20 -16.40 22.31 -29.29
C LEU A 20 -17.90 22.02 -29.22
N ALA A 21 -18.71 23.07 -29.26
CA ALA A 21 -20.16 22.97 -29.34
C ALA A 21 -20.62 23.53 -30.68
N LEU A 22 -21.60 22.88 -31.31
CA LEU A 22 -22.26 23.38 -32.52
C LEU A 22 -23.69 23.72 -32.16
N ASP A 23 -24.18 24.90 -32.56
CA ASP A 23 -25.60 25.18 -32.51
C ASP A 23 -26.38 24.44 -33.62
N ALA A 24 -27.70 24.54 -33.60
CA ALA A 24 -28.55 23.88 -34.60
C ALA A 24 -28.33 24.40 -36.04
N ALA A 25 -27.75 25.60 -36.20
CA ALA A 25 -27.39 26.18 -37.49
C ALA A 25 -25.95 25.80 -37.93
N GLY A 26 -25.20 25.06 -37.10
CA GLY A 26 -23.83 24.62 -37.37
C GLY A 26 -22.75 25.64 -36.99
N ASN A 27 -23.08 26.68 -36.22
CA ASN A 27 -22.08 27.64 -35.75
C ASN A 27 -21.27 27.04 -34.60
N PRO A 28 -19.91 27.02 -34.68
CA PRO A 28 -19.07 26.47 -33.62
C PRO A 28 -18.80 27.49 -32.51
N ALA A 29 -18.88 27.03 -31.26
CA ALA A 29 -18.33 27.67 -30.08
C ALA A 29 -17.19 26.81 -29.51
N LYS A 30 -16.12 27.45 -29.04
CA LYS A 30 -14.96 26.77 -28.46
C LYS A 30 -14.75 27.25 -27.02
N LEU A 31 -14.57 26.30 -26.12
CA LEU A 31 -14.05 26.50 -24.77
C LEU A 31 -12.76 25.69 -24.63
N ALA A 32 -11.75 26.23 -23.97
CA ALA A 32 -10.55 25.49 -23.62
C ALA A 32 -10.20 25.75 -22.15
N GLY A 33 -9.53 24.80 -21.53
CA GLY A 33 -9.08 24.89 -20.15
C GLY A 33 -8.06 23.80 -19.85
N THR A 34 -7.67 23.71 -18.59
CA THR A 34 -6.76 22.69 -18.07
C THR A 34 -7.35 22.03 -16.82
N PHE A 35 -6.84 20.85 -16.50
CA PHE A 35 -7.02 20.20 -15.20
C PHE A 35 -5.71 19.48 -14.83
N GLU A 36 -5.46 19.32 -13.54
CA GLU A 36 -4.32 18.55 -13.05
C GLU A 36 -4.72 17.09 -12.82
N VAL A 37 -3.82 16.19 -13.16
CA VAL A 37 -3.89 14.77 -12.82
C VAL A 37 -2.65 14.45 -11.99
N ASP A 38 -2.82 13.66 -10.95
CA ASP A 38 -1.72 13.07 -10.23
C ASP A 38 -2.04 11.63 -9.88
N LEU A 39 -1.37 10.69 -10.56
CA LEU A 39 -1.49 9.24 -10.35
C LEU A 39 -0.23 8.66 -9.71
N LEU A 40 0.70 9.50 -9.25
CA LEU A 40 1.87 9.03 -8.53
C LEU A 40 1.47 8.79 -7.07
N ALA A 41 1.46 7.51 -6.68
CA ALA A 41 1.42 7.13 -5.28
C ALA A 41 2.72 7.55 -4.56
N PRO A 42 2.66 7.83 -3.25
CA PRO A 42 3.86 8.00 -2.45
C PRO A 42 4.68 6.70 -2.42
N ALA A 43 5.85 6.73 -1.80
CA ALA A 43 6.56 5.49 -1.50
C ALA A 43 5.88 4.77 -0.34
N ALA A 44 5.89 3.43 -0.33
CA ALA A 44 5.39 2.66 0.81
C ALA A 44 6.20 3.01 2.08
N PRO A 45 5.54 3.22 3.25
CA PRO A 45 6.21 3.62 4.48
C PRO A 45 7.33 2.66 4.93
N ASP A 46 8.51 3.19 5.25
CA ASP A 46 9.65 2.36 5.67
C ASP A 46 9.73 2.23 7.20
N ILE A 47 9.53 1.02 7.72
CA ILE A 47 9.69 0.73 9.15
C ILE A 47 11.18 0.58 9.49
N VAL A 48 11.67 1.45 10.37
CA VAL A 48 13.09 1.52 10.75
C VAL A 48 13.39 0.94 12.12
N ALA A 49 12.37 0.76 12.97
CA ALA A 49 12.53 0.06 14.25
C ALA A 49 11.19 -0.50 14.77
N TYR A 50 11.31 -1.48 15.66
CA TYR A 50 10.19 -2.13 16.33
C TYR A 50 10.35 -2.00 17.85
N LEU A 51 9.23 -1.91 18.56
CA LEU A 51 9.15 -2.04 20.01
C LEU A 51 8.24 -3.24 20.31
N SER A 52 8.76 -4.29 20.93
CA SER A 52 8.05 -5.56 21.12
C SER A 52 8.28 -6.17 22.50
N ASP A 53 7.32 -6.96 22.99
CA ASP A 53 7.41 -7.74 24.24
C ASP A 53 7.27 -9.26 24.04
N PHE A 54 8.37 -9.93 23.69
CA PHE A 54 8.43 -11.38 23.43
C PHE A 54 7.55 -11.91 22.28
N SER A 55 6.22 -11.73 22.34
CA SER A 55 5.22 -12.26 21.39
C SER A 55 4.22 -11.22 20.89
N SER A 56 4.42 -9.93 21.22
CA SER A 56 3.54 -8.87 20.75
C SER A 56 4.34 -7.64 20.33
N LEU A 57 3.82 -6.93 19.33
CA LEU A 57 4.35 -5.66 18.88
C LEU A 57 3.62 -4.53 19.62
N LEU A 58 4.37 -3.70 20.32
CA LEU A 58 3.89 -2.58 21.13
C LEU A 58 3.99 -1.24 20.40
N GLY A 59 4.82 -1.16 19.37
CA GLY A 59 5.01 0.07 18.60
C GLY A 59 6.02 -0.08 17.48
N ILE A 60 6.08 0.93 16.62
CA ILE A 60 7.00 0.99 15.48
C ILE A 60 7.59 2.39 15.34
N ARG A 61 8.74 2.47 14.68
CA ARG A 61 9.25 3.72 14.12
C ARG A 61 9.26 3.62 12.62
N VAL A 62 8.77 4.64 11.96
CA VAL A 62 8.65 4.71 10.51
C VAL A 62 9.39 5.96 10.04
N ASP A 63 10.21 5.82 9.01
CA ASP A 63 10.88 6.95 8.34
C ASP A 63 9.85 8.04 8.03
N ALA A 64 10.21 9.30 8.28
CA ALA A 64 9.22 10.37 8.22
C ALA A 64 8.75 10.62 6.78
N GLY A 65 7.44 10.45 6.55
CA GLY A 65 6.77 10.94 5.35
C GLY A 65 6.44 12.42 5.43
N GLU A 66 5.67 12.93 4.47
CA GLU A 66 5.16 14.30 4.51
C GLU A 66 4.21 14.53 5.70
N SER A 67 3.56 13.47 6.18
CA SER A 67 2.64 13.49 7.31
C SER A 67 2.70 12.19 8.12
N ALA A 68 1.95 12.14 9.23
CA ALA A 68 1.78 10.89 9.98
C ALA A 68 0.93 9.89 9.18
N PHE A 69 1.21 8.61 9.38
CA PHE A 69 0.61 7.50 8.67
C PHE A 69 -0.62 6.96 9.42
N ASP A 70 -1.53 6.35 8.67
CA ASP A 70 -2.63 5.58 9.24
C ASP A 70 -2.21 4.14 9.47
N LEU A 71 -2.63 3.58 10.60
CA LEU A 71 -2.31 2.22 10.99
C LEU A 71 -3.61 1.41 11.14
N ALA A 72 -3.64 0.26 10.52
CA ALA A 72 -4.69 -0.72 10.66
C ALA A 72 -4.11 -2.11 10.87
N THR A 73 -4.84 -2.97 11.57
CA THR A 73 -4.51 -4.39 11.68
C THR A 73 -5.46 -5.21 10.84
N THR A 74 -4.99 -6.37 10.40
CA THR A 74 -5.83 -7.42 9.83
C THR A 74 -5.55 -8.73 10.55
N ASP A 75 -6.57 -9.23 11.25
CA ASP A 75 -6.46 -10.48 12.00
C ASP A 75 -6.47 -11.72 11.08
N SER A 76 -6.30 -12.90 11.69
CA SER A 76 -6.31 -14.17 10.96
C SER A 76 -7.64 -14.50 10.24
N SER A 77 -8.74 -13.84 10.60
CA SER A 77 -10.04 -13.98 9.95
C SER A 77 -10.25 -13.00 8.79
N GLY A 78 -9.31 -12.07 8.58
CA GLY A 78 -9.40 -11.03 7.57
C GLY A 78 -10.13 -9.77 8.03
N GLN A 79 -10.51 -9.68 9.31
CA GLN A 79 -11.15 -8.47 9.83
C GLN A 79 -10.14 -7.34 9.95
N VAL A 80 -10.50 -6.19 9.39
CA VAL A 80 -9.71 -4.96 9.48
C VAL A 80 -10.15 -4.15 10.68
N GLN A 81 -9.19 -3.68 11.47
CA GLN A 81 -9.43 -2.80 12.60
C GLN A 81 -8.45 -1.62 12.55
N GLU A 82 -8.99 -0.40 12.71
CA GLU A 82 -8.16 0.78 12.93
C GLU A 82 -7.41 0.63 14.26
N LEU A 83 -6.10 0.83 14.24
CA LEU A 83 -5.27 0.69 15.43
C LEU A 83 -5.17 2.03 16.15
N GLY A 84 -5.54 2.06 17.43
CA GLY A 84 -5.29 3.24 18.27
C GLY A 84 -3.81 3.37 18.62
N PHE A 85 -3.25 4.57 18.55
CA PHE A 85 -1.85 4.86 18.89
C PHE A 85 -1.65 6.30 19.37
N ASP A 86 -0.55 6.52 20.08
CA ASP A 86 0.06 7.84 20.25
C ASP A 86 1.21 8.00 19.24
N VAL A 87 1.30 9.18 18.60
CA VAL A 87 2.35 9.47 17.60
C VAL A 87 3.24 10.64 18.04
N THR A 88 4.55 10.48 17.90
CA THR A 88 5.54 11.53 18.15
C THR A 88 6.56 11.63 17.01
N TYR A 89 6.78 12.83 16.50
CA TYR A 89 7.85 13.09 15.52
C TYR A 89 9.20 13.32 16.20
N ASN A 90 10.24 12.62 15.74
CA ASN A 90 11.62 12.81 16.18
C ASN A 90 12.44 13.52 15.10
N ALA A 91 12.61 14.84 15.23
CA ALA A 91 13.36 15.64 14.27
C ALA A 91 14.87 15.32 14.18
N ARG A 92 15.44 14.60 15.14
CA ARG A 92 16.88 14.27 15.14
C ARG A 92 17.16 13.03 14.31
N GLY A 93 16.25 12.05 14.36
CA GLY A 93 16.34 10.81 13.61
C GLY A 93 15.48 10.79 12.35
N ASP A 94 14.64 11.81 12.16
CA ASP A 94 13.69 11.98 11.06
C ASP A 94 12.72 10.81 10.90
N PHE A 95 12.02 10.47 11.98
CA PHE A 95 11.03 9.40 12.00
C PHE A 95 9.83 9.75 12.88
N PHE A 96 8.70 9.09 12.61
CA PHE A 96 7.57 9.04 13.52
C PHE A 96 7.66 7.80 14.41
N SER A 97 7.50 7.97 15.72
CA SER A 97 7.25 6.87 16.66
C SER A 97 5.75 6.70 16.84
N TYR A 98 5.27 5.47 16.68
CA TYR A 98 3.89 5.06 16.97
C TYR A 98 3.92 4.10 18.15
N ASP A 99 3.34 4.53 19.28
CA ASP A 99 3.16 3.70 20.47
C ASP A 99 1.71 3.22 20.49
N PHE A 100 1.49 1.91 20.40
CA PHE A 100 0.15 1.35 20.22
C PHE A 100 -0.64 1.33 21.53
N ALA A 101 -1.93 1.67 21.45
CA ALA A 101 -2.83 1.62 22.59
C ALA A 101 -3.05 0.19 23.09
N GLU A 102 -3.04 -0.77 22.17
CA GLU A 102 -3.08 -2.20 22.44
C GLU A 102 -1.97 -2.92 21.70
N ALA A 103 -1.43 -3.97 22.31
CA ALA A 103 -0.39 -4.78 21.69
C ALA A 103 -0.93 -5.54 20.48
N VAL A 104 -0.20 -5.53 19.36
CA VAL A 104 -0.52 -6.30 18.16
C VAL A 104 0.05 -7.72 18.33
N PRO A 105 -0.79 -8.76 18.43
CA PRO A 105 -0.33 -10.12 18.70
C PRO A 105 0.19 -10.81 17.44
N ASP A 106 0.98 -11.88 17.65
CA ASP A 106 1.39 -12.81 16.60
C ASP A 106 0.20 -13.30 15.74
N GLY A 107 0.45 -13.47 14.44
CA GLY A 107 -0.53 -13.87 13.43
C GLY A 107 -1.29 -12.70 12.78
N THR A 108 -1.07 -11.48 13.27
CA THR A 108 -1.71 -10.25 12.77
C THR A 108 -0.86 -9.60 11.70
N TYR A 109 -1.50 -9.01 10.68
CA TYR A 109 -0.82 -8.11 9.76
C TYR A 109 -1.06 -6.68 10.18
N LEU A 110 0.01 -5.90 10.33
CA LEU A 110 -0.06 -4.47 10.54
C LEU A 110 0.12 -3.79 9.18
N VAL A 111 -0.82 -2.93 8.80
CA VAL A 111 -0.76 -2.14 7.57
C VAL A 111 -0.53 -0.68 7.95
N ILE A 112 0.52 -0.10 7.37
CA ILE A 112 0.91 1.30 7.55
C ILE A 112 0.68 2.00 6.22
N THR A 113 -0.17 3.01 6.19
CA THR A 113 -0.60 3.68 4.95
C THR A 113 -0.14 5.13 4.93
N ASP A 114 0.56 5.52 3.86
CA ASP A 114 0.78 6.92 3.51
C ASP A 114 -0.35 7.42 2.62
N GLN A 115 -0.96 8.53 3.01
CA GLN A 115 -1.97 9.23 2.23
C GLN A 115 -1.35 10.46 1.57
N TYR A 116 -1.37 10.49 0.24
CA TYR A 116 -0.94 11.66 -0.51
C TYR A 116 -2.10 12.64 -0.73
N PRO A 117 -1.89 13.98 -0.71
CA PRO A 117 -2.97 14.96 -0.87
C PRO A 117 -3.80 14.83 -2.16
N ALA A 118 -3.24 14.22 -3.20
CA ALA A 118 -3.96 13.93 -4.45
C ALA A 118 -4.92 12.73 -4.35
N GLY A 119 -4.95 12.01 -3.22
CA GLY A 119 -5.78 10.84 -2.97
C GLY A 119 -5.13 9.51 -3.31
N ASN A 120 -3.88 9.51 -3.78
CA ASN A 120 -3.11 8.28 -3.97
C ASN A 120 -2.55 7.80 -2.63
N THR A 121 -2.47 6.48 -2.44
CA THR A 121 -1.96 5.88 -1.20
C THR A 121 -0.87 4.87 -1.50
N ALA A 122 0.04 4.65 -0.56
CA ALA A 122 0.93 3.49 -0.60
C ALA A 122 1.07 2.91 0.80
N SER A 123 1.14 1.59 0.89
CA SER A 123 1.07 0.87 2.15
C SER A 123 2.20 -0.14 2.31
N THR A 124 2.62 -0.32 3.55
CA THR A 124 3.51 -1.41 3.97
C THR A 124 2.72 -2.39 4.83
N SER A 125 2.74 -3.66 4.46
CA SER A 125 2.17 -4.76 5.25
C SER A 125 3.28 -5.45 6.03
N LEU A 126 3.33 -5.23 7.33
CA LEU A 126 4.21 -5.91 8.28
C LEU A 126 3.51 -7.17 8.80
N VAL A 127 4.12 -8.33 8.56
CA VAL A 127 3.66 -9.58 9.16
C VAL A 127 4.24 -9.69 10.56
N VAL A 128 3.37 -9.70 11.58
CA VAL A 128 3.75 -9.87 12.98
C VAL A 128 3.58 -11.34 13.35
N ASP A 129 4.68 -12.09 13.38
CA ASP A 129 4.69 -13.49 13.83
C ASP A 129 6.10 -13.92 14.26
N ALA A 130 6.41 -13.71 15.54
CA ALA A 130 7.74 -14.02 16.07
C ALA A 130 7.96 -15.52 16.35
N THR A 131 6.89 -16.34 16.36
CA THR A 131 6.93 -17.67 17.00
C THR A 131 6.62 -18.84 16.07
N ALA A 132 6.00 -18.62 14.91
CA ALA A 132 5.55 -19.71 14.05
C ALA A 132 6.04 -19.63 12.60
N SER A 133 6.18 -20.81 11.96
CA SER A 133 6.32 -20.89 10.50
C SER A 133 4.93 -20.87 9.88
N VAL A 134 4.42 -19.66 9.63
CA VAL A 134 3.10 -19.45 9.05
C VAL A 134 3.24 -19.09 7.56
N PRO A 135 2.44 -19.72 6.67
CA PRO A 135 2.30 -19.26 5.30
C PRO A 135 1.75 -17.83 5.29
N VAL A 136 2.41 -16.91 4.59
CA VAL A 136 1.88 -15.56 4.42
C VAL A 136 0.68 -15.63 3.48
N ASP A 137 -0.51 -15.30 3.99
CA ASP A 137 -1.75 -15.27 3.23
C ASP A 137 -2.04 -13.85 2.76
N LEU A 138 -1.56 -13.54 1.57
CA LEU A 138 -1.83 -12.26 0.93
C LEU A 138 -3.22 -12.18 0.27
N ALA A 139 -3.98 -13.28 0.24
CA ALA A 139 -5.37 -13.28 -0.21
C ALA A 139 -6.35 -13.02 0.95
N ARG A 140 -5.82 -12.64 2.11
CA ARG A 140 -6.62 -12.26 3.28
C ARG A 140 -7.52 -11.08 2.91
N GLU A 141 -8.82 -11.28 3.04
CA GLU A 141 -9.87 -10.34 2.57
C GLU A 141 -9.63 -8.88 3.01
N GLY A 142 -9.15 -8.68 4.23
CA GLY A 142 -8.85 -7.34 4.74
C GLY A 142 -7.71 -6.59 4.04
N LEU A 143 -6.92 -7.24 3.18
CA LEU A 143 -5.84 -6.59 2.43
C LEU A 143 -6.31 -5.93 1.13
N ASP A 144 -7.47 -6.32 0.60
CA ASP A 144 -7.98 -5.81 -0.69
C ASP A 144 -8.27 -4.29 -0.67
N GLY A 145 -8.41 -3.71 0.52
CA GLY A 145 -8.63 -2.28 0.72
C GLY A 145 -7.36 -1.41 0.71
N PHE A 146 -6.18 -2.01 0.61
CA PHE A 146 -4.91 -1.30 0.74
C PHE A 146 -4.03 -1.43 -0.52
N ASP A 147 -3.39 -0.34 -0.91
CA ASP A 147 -2.38 -0.34 -1.99
C ASP A 147 -1.01 -0.75 -1.42
N ILE A 148 -0.73 -2.06 -1.40
CA ILE A 148 0.49 -2.60 -0.77
C ILE A 148 1.69 -2.49 -1.71
N GLY A 149 2.57 -1.52 -1.44
CA GLY A 149 3.85 -1.37 -2.13
C GLY A 149 5.00 -2.14 -1.47
N MET A 150 4.88 -2.52 -0.20
CA MET A 150 5.89 -3.28 0.53
C MET A 150 5.28 -4.36 1.43
N ILE A 151 5.89 -5.55 1.41
CA ILE A 151 5.66 -6.60 2.40
C ILE A 151 6.91 -6.71 3.28
N ASP A 152 6.77 -6.43 4.57
CA ASP A 152 7.84 -6.55 5.55
C ASP A 152 7.66 -7.81 6.40
N LEU A 153 8.63 -8.71 6.33
CA LEU A 153 8.68 -9.99 7.04
C LEU A 153 9.78 -10.00 8.11
N SER A 154 10.32 -8.84 8.48
CA SER A 154 11.38 -8.72 9.49
C SER A 154 10.95 -9.23 10.87
N LEU A 155 9.66 -9.17 11.19
CA LEU A 155 9.07 -9.77 12.40
C LEU A 155 8.39 -11.12 12.14
N ALA A 156 8.72 -11.77 11.02
CA ALA A 156 8.24 -13.09 10.67
C ALA A 156 9.38 -13.96 10.09
N PRO A 157 10.46 -14.23 10.87
CA PRO A 157 11.68 -14.86 10.35
C PRO A 157 11.48 -16.30 9.86
N GLN A 158 10.38 -16.97 10.26
CA GLN A 158 10.04 -18.31 9.80
C GLN A 158 8.92 -18.33 8.75
N ALA A 159 8.50 -17.16 8.27
CA ALA A 159 7.45 -17.03 7.28
C ALA A 159 7.84 -17.65 5.95
N GLN A 160 6.84 -18.16 5.25
CA GLN A 160 6.97 -18.67 3.89
C GLN A 160 6.08 -17.83 2.98
N LEU A 161 6.70 -17.10 2.04
CA LEU A 161 5.98 -16.27 1.08
C LEU A 161 5.99 -16.94 -0.30
N SER A 162 4.79 -17.20 -0.82
CA SER A 162 4.56 -17.61 -2.21
C SER A 162 3.74 -16.56 -2.91
N LEU A 163 4.27 -16.02 -4.00
CA LEU A 163 3.62 -15.01 -4.83
C LEU A 163 3.36 -15.55 -6.23
N ASP A 164 2.14 -15.38 -6.74
CA ASP A 164 1.88 -15.53 -8.17
C ASP A 164 1.86 -14.18 -8.90
N ALA A 165 1.89 -14.22 -10.23
CA ALA A 165 1.89 -13.02 -11.05
C ALA A 165 0.62 -12.18 -10.89
N ALA A 166 -0.53 -12.79 -10.63
CA ALA A 166 -1.79 -12.05 -10.45
C ALA A 166 -1.78 -11.30 -9.11
N GLN A 167 -1.25 -11.90 -8.05
CA GLN A 167 -1.08 -11.25 -6.75
C GLN A 167 -0.11 -10.06 -6.82
N ILE A 168 1.02 -10.22 -7.51
CA ILE A 168 1.96 -9.11 -7.72
C ILE A 168 1.25 -7.94 -8.42
N LEU A 169 0.53 -8.22 -9.51
CA LEU A 169 -0.22 -7.18 -10.24
C LEU A 169 -1.35 -6.54 -9.43
N ALA A 170 -1.99 -7.29 -8.54
CA ALA A 170 -3.04 -6.76 -7.67
C ALA A 170 -2.49 -5.79 -6.63
N PHE A 171 -1.29 -6.05 -6.11
CA PHE A 171 -0.64 -5.18 -5.12
C PHE A 171 0.08 -3.97 -5.71
N THR A 172 0.68 -4.08 -6.90
CA THR A 172 1.45 -2.99 -7.50
C THR A 172 0.58 -2.00 -8.27
N GLY A 173 -0.62 -1.67 -7.80
CA GLY A 173 -1.69 -0.92 -8.50
C GLY A 173 -1.20 0.25 -9.35
N SER A 174 -0.73 -0.04 -10.56
CA SER A 174 -0.02 0.85 -11.48
C SER A 174 1.28 1.51 -10.96
N VAL A 175 2.36 1.32 -11.72
CA VAL A 175 3.60 2.14 -11.76
C VAL A 175 4.75 1.83 -10.77
N GLN A 176 4.55 1.23 -9.59
CA GLN A 176 5.65 0.94 -8.65
C GLN A 176 5.96 -0.58 -8.48
N PRO A 177 7.22 -0.97 -8.21
CA PRO A 177 7.55 -2.36 -7.90
C PRO A 177 7.05 -2.77 -6.51
N LEU A 178 6.61 -4.02 -6.36
CA LEU A 178 6.37 -4.63 -5.04
C LEU A 178 7.72 -4.91 -4.38
N LEU A 179 7.94 -4.35 -3.19
CA LEU A 179 9.10 -4.63 -2.36
C LEU A 179 8.77 -5.75 -1.36
N VAL A 180 9.73 -6.65 -1.14
CA VAL A 180 9.65 -7.66 -0.08
C VAL A 180 10.92 -7.56 0.75
N ARG A 181 10.76 -7.35 2.07
CA ARG A 181 11.86 -7.29 3.03
C ARG A 181 11.78 -8.46 4.01
N GLY A 182 12.94 -9.04 4.32
CA GLY A 182 13.07 -10.09 5.33
C GLY A 182 14.18 -11.08 4.95
N ASP A 183 14.67 -11.84 5.92
CA ASP A 183 15.72 -12.83 5.72
C ASP A 183 15.16 -14.19 5.24
N ILE A 184 14.08 -14.15 4.45
CA ILE A 184 13.33 -15.35 4.04
C ILE A 184 13.51 -15.70 2.57
N SER A 185 13.21 -16.96 2.24
CA SER A 185 13.12 -17.39 0.84
C SER A 185 11.79 -16.94 0.24
N VAL A 186 11.85 -16.10 -0.80
CA VAL A 186 10.68 -15.70 -1.58
C VAL A 186 10.53 -16.62 -2.78
N GLN A 187 9.39 -17.29 -2.91
CA GLN A 187 9.08 -18.11 -4.08
C GLN A 187 8.08 -17.40 -4.98
N VAL A 188 8.48 -17.09 -6.21
CA VAL A 188 7.55 -16.64 -7.26
C VAL A 188 7.08 -17.86 -8.03
N VAL A 189 5.77 -18.15 -7.97
CA VAL A 189 5.15 -19.29 -8.66
C VAL A 189 4.50 -18.83 -9.97
N PRO A 190 4.69 -19.58 -11.07
CA PRO A 190 4.02 -19.28 -12.32
C PRO A 190 2.51 -19.48 -12.17
N ARG A 191 1.71 -18.65 -12.87
CA ARG A 191 0.25 -18.75 -12.90
C ARG A 191 -0.15 -20.18 -13.27
N LYS A 192 -0.96 -20.83 -12.43
CA LYS A 192 -1.51 -22.15 -12.73
C LYS A 192 -2.36 -22.02 -13.99
N GLN A 193 -1.83 -22.47 -15.14
CA GLN A 193 -2.65 -22.56 -16.35
C GLN A 193 -3.76 -23.55 -16.08
N ALA A 194 -5.01 -23.10 -16.13
CA ALA A 194 -6.16 -24.00 -16.15
C ALA A 194 -6.04 -24.85 -17.42
N GLY A 195 -5.66 -26.12 -17.26
CA GLY A 195 -5.61 -27.07 -18.37
C GLY A 195 -7.00 -27.25 -18.97
N PRO A 196 -7.12 -27.48 -20.29
CA PRO A 196 -8.42 -27.72 -20.91
C PRO A 196 -9.02 -29.01 -20.35
N ARG A 197 -10.30 -28.96 -19.98
CA ARG A 197 -11.14 -30.14 -19.71
C ARG A 197 -11.61 -30.75 -21.01
#